data_AF-A0A732D6D4-F1
#
_entry.id   AF-A0A732D6D4-F1
#
_cell.length_a   1.000
_cell.length_b   1.000
_cell.length_c   1.000
_cell.angle_alpha   90.00
_cell.angle_beta   90.00
_cell.angle_gamma   90.00
#
_symmetry.space_group_name_H-M   'P 1'
#
loop_
_entity.id
_entity.type
_entity.pdbx_description
1 polymer ?
#
loop_
_entity_poly.entity_id
_entity_poly.type
_entity_poly.pdbx_seq_one_letter_code
_entity_poly.pdbx_strand_id
1 'polypeptide(L)'
;MQITRSHLLQGRFPVTFWGWQTLENQIRRYESVQREHFGYWFKRPSTLQWAMRIAIGCLLSISSIYVVHQYLTYHNAQVDLRENTDKEISQFLTLNNKLDHAYSTCLKTLNEKAFLSSWELDTFCAKPVSTSLGKIESQVKETGLNIDARAFDNLSAILKILREDYRQVLIASERTRSFEKNVLHNMKALCPPLKDKGIIDRMFIELREPAEAAQISQLEFYFVLRDFIMPSLDAVRAQVLVSTRQINNQEIPQTLMEEAKELNQLISERNNYNIEPPQVPFSLAVVKSMSSREITMTGEMPDQVEEARWADLMLGSMAFAMEGNPKEVDELVQCGLYKPEIHNIIKNRNQEKILKSQIQ
;
A
#
# COMPACT_ATOMS: atom_id res chain seq x y z
N MET A 1 -102.89 -11.17 26.41
CA MET A 1 -102.19 -10.12 27.18
C MET A 1 -103.26 -9.17 27.69
N GLN A 2 -103.60 -9.22 28.98
CA GLN A 2 -104.59 -8.30 29.56
C GLN A 2 -103.88 -7.02 29.99
N ILE A 3 -104.33 -5.89 29.47
CA ILE A 3 -103.77 -4.57 29.75
C ILE A 3 -104.54 -4.00 30.94
N THR A 4 -103.95 -4.03 32.13
CA THR A 4 -104.49 -3.37 33.31
C THR A 4 -104.28 -1.86 33.23
N ARG A 5 -105.27 -1.11 33.74
CA ARG A 5 -105.43 0.36 33.68
C ARG A 5 -104.21 1.18 34.17
N SER A 6 -103.29 0.57 34.93
CA SER A 6 -102.05 1.20 35.38
C SER A 6 -101.02 1.44 34.28
N HIS A 7 -101.07 0.68 33.17
CA HIS A 7 -100.06 0.75 32.09
C HIS A 7 -100.33 1.83 31.02
N LEU A 8 -101.52 2.46 31.03
CA LEU A 8 -101.89 3.52 30.08
C LEU A 8 -101.21 4.86 30.37
N LEU A 9 -100.70 5.08 31.59
CA LEU A 9 -100.17 6.37 32.04
C LEU A 9 -98.67 6.58 31.80
N GLN A 10 -97.92 5.57 31.37
CA GLN A 10 -96.44 5.67 31.23
C GLN A 10 -95.91 5.62 29.79
N GLY A 11 -96.77 5.47 28.77
CA GLY A 11 -96.44 5.78 27.37
C GLY A 11 -95.21 5.10 26.75
N ARG A 12 -94.67 4.02 27.35
CA ARG A 12 -93.51 3.29 26.83
C ARG A 12 -93.79 1.80 26.86
N PHE A 13 -93.98 1.22 25.69
CA PHE A 13 -94.07 -0.22 25.49
C PHE A 13 -92.74 -0.72 24.90
N PRO A 14 -92.07 -1.70 25.51
CA PRO A 14 -91.01 -2.43 24.82
C PRO A 14 -91.65 -3.36 23.79
N VAL A 15 -91.69 -2.93 22.53
CA VAL A 15 -92.09 -3.79 21.40
C VAL A 15 -90.88 -4.63 21.02
N THR A 16 -90.85 -5.89 21.45
CA THR A 16 -89.87 -6.87 20.98
C THR A 16 -90.34 -7.41 19.63
N PHE A 17 -89.71 -6.95 18.54
CA PHE A 17 -89.94 -7.52 17.20
C PHE A 17 -89.32 -8.92 17.14
N TRP A 18 -90.14 -9.95 17.31
CA TRP A 18 -89.77 -11.32 16.99
C TRP A 18 -89.77 -11.48 15.47
N GLY A 19 -88.59 -11.71 14.88
CA GLY A 19 -88.51 -12.09 13.47
C GLY A 19 -87.41 -11.44 12.62
N TRP A 20 -86.36 -10.87 13.21
CA TRP A 20 -85.26 -10.32 12.41
C TRP A 20 -84.60 -11.38 11.51
N GLN A 21 -84.46 -12.62 12.00
CA GLN A 21 -83.96 -13.76 11.23
C GLN A 21 -84.93 -14.24 10.14
N THR A 22 -86.25 -14.11 10.35
CA THR A 22 -87.26 -14.43 9.32
C THR A 22 -87.35 -13.34 8.25
N LEU A 23 -87.17 -12.07 8.62
CA LEU A 23 -87.05 -10.95 7.69
C LEU A 23 -85.77 -11.05 6.85
N GLU A 24 -84.62 -11.36 7.46
CA GLU A 24 -83.36 -11.57 6.74
C GLU A 24 -83.47 -12.74 5.75
N ASN A 25 -84.11 -13.84 6.15
CA ASN A 25 -84.36 -14.98 5.26
C ASN A 25 -85.35 -14.66 4.13
N GLN A 26 -86.36 -13.82 4.36
CA GLN A 26 -87.26 -13.35 3.30
C GLN A 26 -86.57 -12.37 2.33
N ILE A 27 -85.76 -11.44 2.84
CA ILE A 27 -84.94 -10.53 2.03
C ILE A 27 -83.96 -11.34 1.18
N ARG A 28 -83.38 -12.43 1.70
CA ARG A 28 -82.46 -13.30 0.96
C ARG A 28 -83.15 -14.16 -0.10
N ARG A 29 -84.44 -14.48 0.06
CA ARG A 29 -85.22 -15.34 -0.85
C ARG A 29 -85.76 -14.62 -2.08
N TYR A 30 -85.98 -13.31 -2.01
CA TYR A 30 -86.59 -12.54 -3.10
C TYR A 30 -85.60 -11.52 -3.68
N GLU A 31 -85.10 -11.80 -4.88
CA GLU A 31 -84.16 -10.93 -5.60
C GLU A 31 -84.73 -9.52 -5.86
N SER A 32 -86.05 -9.39 -5.99
CA SER A 32 -86.74 -8.10 -6.11
C SER A 32 -86.54 -7.21 -4.88
N VAL A 33 -86.66 -7.78 -3.68
CA VAL A 33 -86.46 -7.06 -2.40
C VAL A 33 -85.00 -6.69 -2.19
N GLN A 34 -84.06 -7.57 -2.60
CA GLN A 34 -82.63 -7.25 -2.58
C GLN A 34 -82.28 -6.11 -3.54
N ARG A 35 -82.85 -6.07 -4.74
CA ARG A 35 -82.61 -4.98 -5.71
C ARG A 35 -83.25 -3.66 -5.28
N GLU A 36 -84.41 -3.71 -4.63
CA GLU A 36 -85.13 -2.51 -4.20
C GLU A 36 -84.49 -1.86 -2.96
N HIS A 37 -84.06 -2.64 -1.97
CA HIS A 37 -83.45 -2.12 -0.73
C HIS A 37 -81.91 -2.07 -0.76
N PHE A 38 -81.23 -2.99 -1.47
CA PHE A 38 -79.76 -3.06 -1.59
C PHE A 38 -79.27 -2.80 -3.01
N GLY A 39 -80.07 -2.14 -3.85
CA GLY A 39 -79.75 -1.88 -5.26
C GLY A 39 -78.43 -1.16 -5.50
N TYR A 40 -77.90 -0.43 -4.50
CA TYR A 40 -76.58 0.21 -4.55
C TYR A 40 -75.42 -0.81 -4.58
N TRP A 41 -75.59 -1.99 -3.99
CA TRP A 41 -74.57 -3.04 -3.93
C TRP A 41 -74.48 -3.85 -5.24
N PHE A 42 -75.59 -3.91 -5.99
CA PHE A 42 -75.68 -4.55 -7.31
C PHE A 42 -75.51 -3.57 -8.49
N LYS A 43 -75.13 -2.31 -8.24
CA LYS A 43 -74.82 -1.38 -9.32
C LYS A 43 -73.65 -1.94 -10.11
N ARG A 44 -73.91 -2.33 -11.37
CA ARG A 44 -72.84 -2.71 -12.31
C ARG A 44 -71.84 -1.56 -12.34
N PRO A 45 -70.56 -1.80 -12.06
CA PRO A 45 -69.57 -0.75 -12.13
C PRO A 45 -69.64 -0.12 -13.51
N SER A 46 -69.73 1.20 -13.54
CA SER A 46 -69.77 1.95 -14.80
C SER A 46 -68.51 1.64 -15.63
N THR A 47 -68.61 1.69 -16.96
CA THR A 47 -67.45 1.51 -17.86
C THR A 47 -66.26 2.40 -17.46
N LEU A 48 -66.54 3.58 -16.92
CA LEU A 48 -65.55 4.52 -16.38
C LEU A 48 -64.85 3.98 -15.12
N GLN A 49 -65.56 3.26 -14.25
CA GLN A 49 -64.98 2.63 -13.05
C GLN A 49 -64.09 1.44 -13.41
N TRP A 50 -64.45 0.65 -14.42
CA TRP A 50 -63.59 -0.40 -14.95
C TRP A 50 -62.34 0.16 -15.65
N ALA A 51 -62.52 1.20 -16.47
CA ALA A 51 -61.40 1.90 -17.10
C ALA A 51 -60.42 2.49 -16.06
N MET A 52 -60.93 3.08 -14.97
CA MET A 52 -60.10 3.58 -13.86
C MET A 52 -59.34 2.47 -13.15
N ARG A 53 -59.97 1.31 -12.88
CA ARG A 53 -59.30 0.16 -12.26
C ARG A 53 -58.19 -0.40 -13.15
N ILE A 54 -58.43 -0.51 -14.45
CA ILE A 54 -57.42 -0.93 -15.43
C ILE A 54 -56.28 0.10 -15.49
N ALA A 55 -56.59 1.39 -15.53
CA ALA A 55 -55.58 2.45 -15.54
C ALA A 55 -54.70 2.45 -14.28
N ILE A 56 -55.31 2.25 -13.10
CA ILE A 56 -54.57 2.10 -11.84
C ILE A 56 -53.70 0.82 -11.86
N GLY A 57 -54.24 -0.29 -12.35
CA GLY A 57 -53.47 -1.53 -12.52
C GLY A 57 -52.26 -1.35 -13.45
N CYS A 58 -52.45 -0.65 -14.58
CA CYS A 58 -51.37 -0.32 -15.51
C CYS A 58 -50.32 0.58 -14.84
N LEU A 59 -50.73 1.63 -14.11
CA LEU A 59 -49.82 2.52 -13.39
C LEU A 59 -48.99 1.77 -12.34
N LEU A 60 -49.61 0.86 -11.58
CA LEU A 60 -48.91 0.03 -10.59
C LEU A 60 -47.94 -0.95 -11.25
N SER A 61 -48.30 -1.52 -12.40
CA SER A 61 -47.40 -2.41 -13.13
C SER A 61 -46.18 -1.67 -13.67
N ILE A 62 -46.37 -0.50 -14.30
CA ILE A 62 -45.29 0.35 -14.81
C ILE A 62 -44.40 0.83 -13.67
N SER A 63 -44.97 1.26 -12.54
CA SER A 63 -44.17 1.70 -11.39
C SER A 63 -43.36 0.54 -10.79
N SER A 64 -43.93 -0.67 -10.69
CA SER A 64 -43.17 -1.83 -10.22
C SER A 64 -42.01 -2.19 -11.16
N ILE A 65 -42.22 -2.13 -12.48
CA ILE A 65 -41.17 -2.39 -13.47
C ILE A 65 -40.07 -1.34 -13.36
N TYR A 66 -40.44 -0.06 -13.23
CA TYR A 66 -39.48 1.02 -13.06
C TYR A 66 -38.66 0.86 -11.77
N VAL A 67 -39.31 0.56 -10.64
CA VAL A 67 -38.62 0.33 -9.35
C VAL A 67 -37.70 -0.88 -9.41
N VAL A 68 -38.16 -2.01 -9.97
CA VAL A 68 -37.34 -3.22 -10.12
C VAL A 68 -36.17 -2.97 -11.06
N HIS A 69 -36.40 -2.28 -12.18
CA HIS A 69 -35.32 -1.95 -13.12
C HIS A 69 -34.30 -1.03 -12.45
N GLN A 70 -34.74 0.03 -11.77
CA GLN A 70 -33.83 0.95 -11.06
C GLN A 70 -33.03 0.21 -9.97
N TYR A 71 -33.68 -0.68 -9.23
CA TYR A 71 -33.04 -1.51 -8.21
C TYR A 71 -32.00 -2.46 -8.82
N LEU A 72 -32.35 -3.18 -9.89
CA LEU A 72 -31.43 -4.09 -10.58
C LEU A 72 -30.25 -3.36 -11.21
N THR A 73 -30.48 -2.21 -11.85
CA THR A 73 -29.39 -1.40 -12.42
C THR A 73 -28.45 -0.91 -11.33
N TYR A 74 -28.99 -0.43 -10.21
CA TYR A 74 -28.18 -0.01 -9.06
C TYR A 74 -27.40 -1.16 -8.43
N HIS A 75 -28.06 -2.31 -8.24
CA HIS A 75 -27.44 -3.51 -7.67
C HIS A 75 -26.33 -4.06 -8.57
N ASN A 76 -26.57 -4.18 -9.88
CA ASN A 76 -25.57 -4.66 -10.83
C ASN A 76 -24.39 -3.68 -10.92
N ALA A 77 -24.65 -2.37 -10.96
CA ALA A 77 -23.59 -1.37 -10.93
C ALA A 77 -22.74 -1.46 -9.66
N GLN A 78 -23.34 -1.74 -8.49
CA GLN A 78 -22.59 -1.98 -7.26
C GLN A 78 -21.76 -3.27 -7.31
N VAL A 79 -22.31 -4.36 -7.85
CA VAL A 79 -21.59 -5.64 -7.97
C VAL A 79 -20.40 -5.48 -8.91
N ASP A 80 -20.59 -4.87 -10.09
CA ASP A 80 -19.52 -4.62 -11.06
C ASP A 80 -18.44 -3.69 -10.49
N LEU A 81 -18.84 -2.68 -9.73
CA LEU A 81 -17.90 -1.77 -9.04
C LEU A 81 -17.07 -2.53 -8.00
N ARG A 82 -17.70 -3.39 -7.20
CA ARG A 82 -16.99 -4.19 -6.18
C ARG A 82 -16.02 -5.19 -6.81
N GLU A 83 -16.44 -5.92 -7.84
CA GLU A 83 -15.59 -6.91 -8.51
C GLU A 83 -14.36 -6.27 -9.17
N ASN A 84 -14.54 -5.12 -9.83
CA ASN A 84 -13.42 -4.37 -10.41
C ASN A 84 -12.51 -3.82 -9.31
N THR A 85 -13.07 -3.22 -8.27
CA THR A 85 -12.30 -2.67 -7.13
C THR A 85 -11.47 -3.74 -6.43
N ASP A 86 -12.06 -4.90 -6.13
CA ASP A 86 -11.35 -6.00 -5.47
C ASP A 86 -10.18 -6.53 -6.32
N LYS A 87 -10.35 -6.61 -7.64
CA LYS A 87 -9.29 -7.02 -8.57
C LYS A 87 -8.14 -6.01 -8.61
N GLU A 88 -8.46 -4.73 -8.75
CA GLU A 88 -7.46 -3.66 -8.79
C GLU A 88 -6.69 -3.57 -7.47
N ILE A 89 -7.40 -3.70 -6.34
CA ILE A 89 -6.81 -3.70 -5.01
C ILE A 89 -5.93 -4.93 -4.79
N SER A 90 -6.38 -6.13 -5.17
CA SER A 90 -5.57 -7.34 -5.08
C SER A 90 -4.27 -7.23 -5.88
N GLN A 91 -4.33 -6.61 -7.07
CA GLN A 91 -3.15 -6.33 -7.87
C GLN A 91 -2.21 -5.34 -7.17
N PHE A 92 -2.76 -4.25 -6.61
CA PHE A 92 -1.97 -3.26 -5.88
C PHE A 92 -1.27 -3.89 -4.67
N LEU A 93 -2.00 -4.66 -3.86
CA LEU A 93 -1.44 -5.38 -2.70
C LEU A 93 -0.33 -6.35 -3.12
N THR A 94 -0.49 -7.03 -4.25
CA THR A 94 0.55 -7.92 -4.80
C THR A 94 1.81 -7.14 -5.20
N LEU A 95 1.66 -5.97 -5.81
CA LEU A 95 2.80 -5.13 -6.15
C LEU A 95 3.45 -4.51 -4.90
N ASN A 96 2.64 -4.07 -3.92
CA ASN A 96 3.13 -3.55 -2.65
C ASN A 96 3.98 -4.60 -1.92
N ASN A 97 3.51 -5.86 -1.86
CA ASN A 97 4.27 -6.97 -1.28
C ASN A 97 5.59 -7.25 -2.04
N LYS A 98 5.62 -7.05 -3.36
CA LYS A 98 6.87 -7.19 -4.13
C LYS A 98 7.85 -6.05 -3.82
N LEU A 99 7.34 -4.83 -3.66
CA LEU A 99 8.15 -3.68 -3.26
C LEU A 99 8.69 -3.85 -1.83
N ASP A 100 7.83 -4.28 -0.90
CA ASP A 100 8.22 -4.65 0.47
C ASP A 100 9.32 -5.71 0.48
N HIS A 101 9.16 -6.78 -0.30
CA HIS A 101 10.20 -7.82 -0.41
C HIS A 101 11.52 -7.29 -0.98
N ALA A 102 11.47 -6.39 -1.97
CA ALA A 102 12.67 -5.76 -2.52
C ALA A 102 13.39 -4.89 -1.48
N TYR A 103 12.65 -4.09 -0.71
CA TYR A 103 13.19 -3.26 0.36
C TYR A 103 13.69 -4.10 1.53
N SER A 104 13.00 -5.17 1.91
CA SER A 104 13.43 -6.12 2.94
C SER A 104 14.75 -6.80 2.57
N THR A 105 14.88 -7.25 1.31
CA THR A 105 16.12 -7.83 0.78
C THR A 105 17.28 -6.82 0.84
N CYS A 106 17.00 -5.58 0.44
CA CYS A 106 17.96 -4.49 0.51
C CYS A 106 18.38 -4.19 1.97
N LEU A 107 17.42 -4.07 2.89
CA LEU A 107 17.65 -3.80 4.30
C LEU A 107 18.51 -4.90 4.93
N LYS A 108 18.19 -6.16 4.64
CA LYS A 108 18.97 -7.31 5.09
C LYS A 108 20.41 -7.26 4.57
N THR A 109 20.60 -6.97 3.29
CA THR A 109 21.93 -6.86 2.67
C THR A 109 22.74 -5.73 3.32
N LEU A 110 22.12 -4.58 3.56
CA LEU A 110 22.73 -3.47 4.29
C LEU A 110 23.06 -3.87 5.74
N ASN A 111 22.18 -4.62 6.40
CA ASN A 111 22.35 -5.02 7.80
C ASN A 111 23.54 -5.97 8.01
N GLU A 112 23.79 -6.88 7.08
CA GLU A 112 24.83 -7.91 7.20
C GLU A 112 26.26 -7.37 7.01
N LYS A 113 26.44 -6.22 6.36
CA LYS A 113 27.75 -5.68 6.00
C LYS A 113 27.89 -4.23 6.46
N ALA A 114 29.08 -3.85 6.91
CA ALA A 114 29.37 -2.46 7.24
C ALA A 114 29.25 -1.56 6.01
N PHE A 115 29.84 -1.99 4.89
CA PHE A 115 29.88 -1.26 3.63
C PHE A 115 29.50 -2.18 2.46
N LEU A 116 28.67 -1.68 1.55
CA LEU A 116 28.31 -2.34 0.30
C LEU A 116 29.04 -1.69 -0.88
N SER A 117 29.41 -2.47 -1.89
CA SER A 117 29.89 -1.91 -3.16
C SER A 117 28.75 -1.26 -3.95
N SER A 118 29.09 -0.37 -4.90
CA SER A 118 28.09 0.25 -5.78
C SER A 118 27.35 -0.80 -6.61
N TRP A 119 28.05 -1.87 -7.01
CA TRP A 119 27.45 -3.02 -7.68
C TRP A 119 26.44 -3.76 -6.77
N GLU A 120 26.75 -3.95 -5.49
CA GLU A 120 25.83 -4.55 -4.52
C GLU A 120 24.60 -3.67 -4.28
N LEU A 121 24.79 -2.36 -4.08
CA LEU A 121 23.70 -1.39 -3.95
C LEU A 121 22.80 -1.41 -5.19
N ASP A 122 23.37 -1.42 -6.39
CA ASP A 122 22.59 -1.46 -7.63
C ASP A 122 21.82 -2.77 -7.78
N THR A 123 22.45 -3.89 -7.44
CA THR A 123 21.92 -5.24 -7.69
C THR A 123 20.86 -5.64 -6.67
N PHE A 124 21.08 -5.36 -5.39
CA PHE A 124 20.21 -5.80 -4.29
C PHE A 124 19.24 -4.72 -3.81
N CYS A 125 19.49 -3.44 -4.12
CA CYS A 125 18.62 -2.34 -3.70
C CYS A 125 18.01 -1.59 -4.90
N ALA A 126 18.81 -0.90 -5.71
CA ALA A 126 18.29 0.07 -6.67
C ALA A 126 17.44 -0.58 -7.78
N LYS A 127 17.94 -1.63 -8.45
CA LYS A 127 17.22 -2.26 -9.58
C LYS A 127 15.92 -2.95 -9.15
N PRO A 128 15.88 -3.77 -8.07
CA PRO A 128 14.64 -4.39 -7.62
C PRO A 128 13.59 -3.37 -7.20
N VAL A 129 13.99 -2.32 -6.47
CA VAL A 129 13.10 -1.24 -6.04
C VAL A 129 12.57 -0.46 -7.23
N SER A 130 13.43 -0.02 -8.15
CA SER A 130 13.02 0.71 -9.37
C SER A 130 11.99 -0.07 -10.18
N THR A 131 12.24 -1.37 -10.38
CA THR A 131 11.35 -2.24 -11.16
C THR A 131 9.99 -2.39 -10.49
N SER A 132 9.96 -2.55 -9.16
CA SER A 132 8.72 -2.74 -8.40
C SER A 132 7.92 -1.44 -8.29
N LEU A 133 8.61 -0.33 -7.97
CA LEU A 133 8.03 1.00 -7.87
C LEU A 133 7.44 1.46 -9.21
N GLY A 134 8.17 1.28 -10.32
CA GLY A 134 7.67 1.63 -11.65
C GLY A 134 6.40 0.88 -12.05
N LYS A 135 6.23 -0.37 -11.60
CA LYS A 135 4.99 -1.13 -11.81
C LYS A 135 3.83 -0.58 -10.98
N ILE A 136 4.07 -0.22 -9.72
CA ILE A 136 3.04 0.39 -8.87
C ILE A 136 2.59 1.73 -9.45
N GLU A 137 3.53 2.56 -9.90
CA GLU A 137 3.22 3.84 -10.52
C GLU A 137 2.42 3.71 -11.83
N SER A 138 2.76 2.73 -12.68
CA SER A 138 1.98 2.43 -13.89
C SER A 138 0.57 1.98 -13.51
N GLN A 139 0.46 1.07 -12.54
CA GLN A 139 -0.84 0.59 -12.08
C GLN A 139 -1.69 1.74 -11.56
N VAL A 140 -1.19 2.58 -10.65
CA VAL A 140 -1.96 3.71 -10.07
C VAL A 140 -2.39 4.71 -11.15
N LYS A 141 -1.56 4.95 -12.18
CA LYS A 141 -1.94 5.79 -13.33
C LYS A 141 -3.02 5.16 -14.22
N GLU A 142 -2.93 3.87 -14.48
CA GLU A 142 -3.84 3.15 -15.37
C GLU A 142 -5.19 2.85 -14.73
N THR A 143 -5.20 2.51 -13.44
CA THR A 143 -6.44 2.14 -12.75
C THR A 143 -7.19 3.34 -12.20
N GLY A 144 -6.53 4.49 -11.98
CA GLY A 144 -7.18 5.68 -11.40
C GLY A 144 -8.10 5.27 -10.26
N LEU A 145 -7.57 4.38 -9.39
CA LEU A 145 -8.30 3.38 -8.61
C LEU A 145 -9.69 3.87 -8.19
N ASN A 146 -10.74 3.03 -8.36
CA ASN A 146 -12.13 3.26 -7.91
C ASN A 146 -12.27 3.37 -6.37
N ILE A 147 -11.35 4.07 -5.73
CA ILE A 147 -11.21 4.28 -4.31
C ILE A 147 -11.63 5.73 -4.02
N ASP A 148 -12.09 5.98 -2.79
CA ASP A 148 -12.35 7.32 -2.27
C ASP A 148 -11.22 8.30 -2.62
N ALA A 149 -11.59 9.50 -3.08
CA ALA A 149 -10.64 10.53 -3.53
C ALA A 149 -9.55 10.84 -2.49
N ARG A 150 -9.86 10.77 -1.18
CA ARG A 150 -8.85 11.01 -0.13
C ARG A 150 -7.81 9.90 -0.05
N ALA A 151 -8.21 8.65 -0.29
CA ALA A 151 -7.26 7.54 -0.32
C ALA A 151 -6.35 7.63 -1.57
N PHE A 152 -6.90 8.08 -2.69
CA PHE A 152 -6.12 8.33 -3.90
C PHE A 152 -5.09 9.46 -3.73
N ASP A 153 -5.48 10.57 -3.08
CA ASP A 153 -4.56 11.67 -2.78
C ASP A 153 -3.42 11.22 -1.85
N ASN A 154 -3.73 10.42 -0.83
CA ASN A 154 -2.74 9.85 0.08
C ASN A 154 -1.79 8.89 -0.64
N LEU A 155 -2.32 7.98 -1.46
CA LEU A 155 -1.52 7.08 -2.30
C LEU A 155 -0.57 7.84 -3.23
N SER A 156 -1.05 8.91 -3.85
CA SER A 156 -0.24 9.76 -4.73
C SER A 156 0.87 10.48 -3.97
N ALA A 157 0.59 10.99 -2.77
CA ALA A 157 1.59 11.61 -1.91
C ALA A 157 2.68 10.61 -1.47
N ILE A 158 2.28 9.39 -1.13
CA ILE A 158 3.21 8.31 -0.75
C ILE A 158 4.10 7.92 -1.92
N LEU A 159 3.56 7.75 -3.13
CA LEU A 159 4.37 7.40 -4.30
C LEU A 159 5.44 8.45 -4.59
N LYS A 160 5.13 9.73 -4.33
CA LYS A 160 6.13 10.80 -4.43
C LYS A 160 7.24 10.64 -3.40
N ILE A 161 6.91 10.23 -2.18
CA ILE A 161 7.89 9.96 -1.11
C ILE A 161 8.72 8.73 -1.46
N LEU A 162 8.11 7.63 -1.88
CA LEU A 162 8.81 6.42 -2.30
C LEU A 162 9.78 6.67 -3.48
N ARG A 163 9.44 7.60 -4.40
CA ARG A 163 10.38 8.05 -5.44
C ARG A 163 11.57 8.80 -4.87
N GLU A 164 11.33 9.70 -3.92
CA GLU A 164 12.41 10.43 -3.26
C GLU A 164 13.29 9.49 -2.44
N ASP A 165 12.70 8.48 -1.81
CA ASP A 165 13.41 7.44 -1.08
C ASP A 165 14.24 6.54 -2.02
N TYR A 166 13.69 6.20 -3.19
CA TYR A 166 14.46 5.55 -4.26
C TYR A 166 15.65 6.43 -4.71
N ARG A 167 15.49 7.76 -4.75
CA ARG A 167 16.59 8.69 -5.06
C ARG A 167 17.72 8.58 -4.03
N GLN A 168 17.42 8.34 -2.76
CA GLN A 168 18.45 8.16 -1.73
C GLN A 168 19.33 6.93 -1.99
N VAL A 169 18.74 5.83 -2.50
CA VAL A 169 19.52 4.66 -2.93
C VAL A 169 20.50 5.02 -4.04
N LEU A 170 20.03 5.80 -5.03
CA LEU A 170 20.86 6.23 -6.14
C LEU A 170 21.99 7.14 -5.70
N ILE A 171 21.73 8.04 -4.73
CA ILE A 171 22.76 8.89 -4.13
C ILE A 171 23.82 8.05 -3.41
N ALA A 172 23.40 7.08 -2.58
CA ALA A 172 24.31 6.18 -1.90
C ALA A 172 25.15 5.36 -2.89
N SER A 173 24.52 4.83 -3.94
CA SER A 173 25.21 4.10 -5.02
C SER A 173 26.22 4.99 -5.76
N GLU A 174 25.86 6.21 -6.13
CA GLU A 174 26.74 7.11 -6.86
C GLU A 174 27.94 7.59 -6.02
N ARG A 175 27.72 7.92 -4.75
CA ARG A 175 28.84 8.27 -3.85
C ARG A 175 29.79 7.10 -3.65
N THR A 176 29.24 5.90 -3.47
CA THR A 176 30.04 4.66 -3.39
C THR A 176 30.82 4.42 -4.67
N ARG A 177 30.20 4.61 -5.83
CA ARG A 177 30.85 4.49 -7.14
C ARG A 177 31.96 5.52 -7.34
N SER A 178 31.77 6.75 -6.86
CA SER A 178 32.80 7.79 -6.91
C SER A 178 34.04 7.38 -6.08
N PHE A 179 33.82 6.88 -4.86
CA PHE A 179 34.88 6.32 -4.04
C PHE A 179 35.60 5.14 -4.74
N GLU A 180 34.86 4.18 -5.29
CA GLU A 180 35.43 3.04 -6.03
C GLU A 180 36.24 3.45 -7.26
N LYS A 181 35.79 4.47 -8.01
CA LYS A 181 36.55 5.04 -9.13
C LYS A 181 37.87 5.64 -8.64
N ASN A 182 37.88 6.33 -7.51
CA ASN A 182 39.11 6.88 -6.94
C ASN A 182 40.04 5.76 -6.46
N VAL A 183 39.52 4.68 -5.89
CA VAL A 183 40.30 3.48 -5.54
C VAL A 183 40.94 2.90 -6.79
N LEU A 184 40.18 2.65 -7.86
CA LEU A 184 40.69 2.11 -9.12
C LEU A 184 41.71 3.03 -9.80
N HIS A 185 41.45 4.34 -9.82
CA HIS A 185 42.38 5.33 -10.35
C HIS A 185 43.74 5.24 -9.65
N ASN A 186 43.72 5.17 -8.32
CA ASN A 186 44.93 5.04 -7.53
C ASN A 186 45.60 3.67 -7.69
N MET A 187 44.84 2.58 -7.81
CA MET A 187 45.38 1.26 -8.13
C MET A 187 46.14 1.26 -9.45
N LYS A 188 45.67 1.99 -10.48
CA LYS A 188 46.41 2.11 -11.75
C LYS A 188 47.77 2.79 -11.58
N ALA A 189 47.93 3.65 -10.58
CA ALA A 189 49.22 4.27 -10.30
C ALA A 189 50.22 3.32 -9.60
N LEU A 190 49.75 2.14 -9.15
CA LEU A 190 50.58 1.02 -8.69
C LEU A 190 51.09 0.15 -9.85
N CYS A 191 50.69 0.41 -11.10
CA CYS A 191 51.15 -0.37 -12.24
C CYS A 191 52.67 -0.23 -12.46
N PRO A 192 53.40 -1.32 -12.76
CA PRO A 192 54.82 -1.27 -13.11
C PRO A 192 55.15 -0.35 -14.30
N PRO A 193 56.33 0.31 -14.30
CA PRO A 193 57.29 0.40 -13.21
C PRO A 193 56.79 1.36 -12.13
N LEU A 194 56.70 0.91 -10.88
CA LEU A 194 56.22 1.70 -9.75
C LEU A 194 57.08 2.97 -9.61
N LYS A 195 56.50 4.14 -9.92
CA LYS A 195 57.25 5.41 -9.93
C LYS A 195 57.29 6.08 -8.56
N ASP A 196 56.38 5.74 -7.66
CA ASP A 196 56.23 6.38 -6.36
C ASP A 196 56.08 5.37 -5.23
N LYS A 197 56.98 5.43 -4.24
CA LYS A 197 56.99 4.53 -3.09
C LYS A 197 56.00 4.95 -1.98
N GLY A 198 55.55 6.21 -1.96
CA GLY A 198 54.63 6.74 -0.95
C GLY A 198 53.16 6.69 -1.36
N ILE A 199 52.86 6.05 -2.48
CA ILE A 199 51.52 6.09 -3.08
C ILE A 199 50.46 5.43 -2.21
N ILE A 200 50.80 4.34 -1.52
CA ILE A 200 49.85 3.64 -0.64
C ILE A 200 49.46 4.52 0.56
N ASP A 201 50.41 5.23 1.15
CA ASP A 201 50.14 6.14 2.27
C ASP A 201 49.28 7.32 1.81
N ARG A 202 49.53 7.87 0.61
CA ARG A 202 48.69 8.92 0.02
C ARG A 202 47.29 8.44 -0.29
N MET A 203 47.15 7.25 -0.87
CA MET A 203 45.85 6.62 -1.09
C MET A 203 45.05 6.51 0.20
N PHE A 204 45.69 6.10 1.29
CA PHE A 204 45.04 5.94 2.59
C PHE A 204 44.50 7.26 3.15
N ILE A 205 45.17 8.38 2.87
CA ILE A 205 44.75 9.71 3.32
C ILE A 205 43.69 10.29 2.37
N GLU A 206 43.95 10.30 1.06
CA GLU A 206 43.12 10.95 0.05
C GLU A 206 41.76 10.27 -0.14
N LEU A 207 41.67 8.96 0.12
CA LEU A 207 40.44 8.20 -0.08
C LEU A 207 39.50 8.22 1.13
N ARG A 208 39.94 8.76 2.27
CA ARG A 208 39.15 8.75 3.51
C ARG A 208 37.87 9.56 3.40
N GLU A 209 37.97 10.83 3.03
CA GLU A 209 36.80 11.72 2.92
C GLU A 209 35.76 11.18 1.91
N PRO A 210 36.14 10.73 0.69
CA PRO A 210 35.19 10.06 -0.20
C PRO A 210 34.53 8.81 0.40
N ALA A 211 35.27 8.02 1.17
CA ALA A 211 34.75 6.82 1.81
C ALA A 211 33.78 7.13 2.95
N GLU A 212 34.11 8.11 3.80
CA GLU A 212 33.22 8.61 4.85
C GLU A 212 31.93 9.14 4.22
N ALA A 213 32.03 9.96 3.17
CA ALA A 213 30.85 10.49 2.47
C ALA A 213 29.97 9.38 1.86
N ALA A 214 30.56 8.30 1.35
CA ALA A 214 29.83 7.13 0.87
C ALA A 214 29.18 6.34 2.01
N GLN A 215 29.93 6.07 3.08
CA GLN A 215 29.45 5.33 4.26
C GLN A 215 28.29 6.06 4.95
N ILE A 216 28.38 7.38 5.09
CA ILE A 216 27.32 8.22 5.66
C ILE A 216 26.05 8.12 4.81
N SER A 217 26.15 8.18 3.48
CA SER A 217 24.97 8.02 2.63
C SER A 217 24.37 6.60 2.66
N GLN A 218 25.20 5.56 2.81
CA GLN A 218 24.67 4.19 3.04
C GLN A 218 23.96 4.07 4.39
N LEU A 219 24.50 4.71 5.45
CA LEU A 219 23.87 4.76 6.78
C LEU A 219 22.57 5.55 6.75
N GLU A 220 22.56 6.71 6.10
CA GLU A 220 21.36 7.53 5.90
C GLU A 220 20.27 6.69 5.25
N PHE A 221 20.58 6.05 4.13
CA PHE A 221 19.62 5.22 3.42
C PHE A 221 19.17 4.02 4.27
N TYR A 222 20.06 3.37 5.02
CA TYR A 222 19.71 2.28 5.93
C TYR A 222 18.67 2.71 6.99
N PHE A 223 18.89 3.85 7.65
CA PHE A 223 17.95 4.34 8.66
C PHE A 223 16.63 4.81 8.03
N VAL A 224 16.68 5.46 6.87
CA VAL A 224 15.48 5.83 6.12
C VAL A 224 14.65 4.59 5.77
N LEU A 225 15.32 3.54 5.31
CA LEU A 225 14.70 2.28 4.95
C LEU A 225 14.04 1.57 6.14
N ARG A 226 14.79 1.40 7.23
CA ARG A 226 14.34 0.71 8.44
C ARG A 226 13.21 1.44 9.15
N ASP A 227 13.34 2.75 9.31
CA ASP A 227 12.52 3.52 10.25
C ASP A 227 11.33 4.22 9.57
N PHE A 228 11.37 4.42 8.24
CA PHE A 228 10.32 5.13 7.52
C PHE A 228 9.75 4.35 6.34
N ILE A 229 10.57 3.86 5.41
CA ILE A 229 10.08 3.22 4.18
C ILE A 229 9.29 1.95 4.51
N MET A 230 9.90 1.03 5.27
CA MET A 230 9.27 -0.25 5.63
C MET A 230 7.95 -0.04 6.40
N PRO A 231 7.92 0.72 7.51
CA PRO A 231 6.65 1.04 8.20
C PRO A 231 5.62 1.74 7.31
N SER A 232 6.05 2.62 6.39
CA SER A 232 5.13 3.31 5.48
C SER A 232 4.45 2.35 4.50
N LEU A 233 5.15 1.30 4.03
CA LEU A 233 4.55 0.29 3.15
C LEU A 233 3.48 -0.56 3.85
N ASP A 234 3.69 -0.85 5.14
CA ASP A 234 2.69 -1.51 5.98
C ASP A 234 1.48 -0.60 6.22
N ALA A 235 1.71 0.67 6.54
CA ALA A 235 0.63 1.64 6.74
C ALA A 235 -0.18 1.91 5.45
N VAL A 236 0.47 1.95 4.28
CA VAL A 236 -0.19 2.02 2.96
C VAL A 236 -1.08 0.81 2.73
N ARG A 237 -0.55 -0.38 3.00
CA ARG A 237 -1.30 -1.63 2.89
C ARG A 237 -2.53 -1.59 3.79
N ALA A 238 -2.36 -1.15 5.04
CA ALA A 238 -3.46 -0.99 5.98
C ALA A 238 -4.52 -0.02 5.45
N GLN A 239 -4.12 1.15 4.93
CA GLN A 239 -5.03 2.14 4.38
C GLN A 239 -5.85 1.60 3.20
N VAL A 240 -5.21 0.91 2.26
CA VAL A 240 -5.91 0.29 1.12
C VAL A 240 -6.92 -0.77 1.60
N LEU A 241 -6.55 -1.59 2.58
CA LEU A 241 -7.46 -2.57 3.17
C LEU A 241 -8.65 -1.93 3.91
N VAL A 242 -8.42 -0.81 4.61
CA VAL A 242 -9.49 -0.02 5.24
C VAL A 242 -10.46 0.49 4.18
N SER A 243 -9.95 1.10 3.11
CA SER A 243 -10.78 1.62 2.02
C SER A 243 -11.58 0.51 1.32
N THR A 244 -10.98 -0.67 1.12
CA THR A 244 -11.66 -1.84 0.55
C THR A 244 -12.85 -2.27 1.42
N ARG A 245 -12.63 -2.39 2.73
CA ARG A 245 -13.69 -2.79 3.69
C ARG A 245 -14.81 -1.77 3.75
N GLN A 246 -14.49 -0.48 3.67
CA GLN A 246 -15.48 0.60 3.58
C GLN A 246 -16.37 0.46 2.34
N ILE A 247 -15.79 0.23 1.16
CA ILE A 247 -16.52 0.05 -0.10
C ILE A 247 -17.43 -1.19 -0.04
N ASN A 248 -16.94 -2.24 0.61
CA ASN A 248 -17.65 -3.51 0.76
C ASN A 248 -18.63 -3.55 1.94
N ASN A 249 -18.83 -2.44 2.66
CA ASN A 249 -19.65 -2.35 3.88
C ASN A 249 -19.30 -3.42 4.94
N GLN A 250 -18.01 -3.71 5.09
CA GLN A 250 -17.48 -4.66 6.06
C GLN A 250 -17.00 -3.94 7.32
N GLU A 251 -17.01 -4.65 8.44
CA GLU A 251 -16.44 -4.15 9.70
C GLU A 251 -14.94 -3.94 9.57
N ILE A 252 -14.44 -2.82 10.10
CA ILE A 252 -13.03 -2.43 10.04
C ILE A 252 -12.43 -2.69 11.42
N PRO A 253 -11.48 -3.64 11.56
CA PRO A 253 -10.77 -3.87 12.81
C PRO A 253 -10.06 -2.60 13.27
N GLN A 254 -10.12 -2.31 14.57
CA GLN A 254 -9.53 -1.11 15.14
C GLN A 254 -8.01 -1.04 14.92
N THR A 255 -7.31 -2.19 15.00
CA THR A 255 -5.86 -2.30 14.74
C THR A 255 -5.49 -1.82 13.34
N LEU A 256 -6.23 -2.24 12.32
CA LEU A 256 -5.98 -1.83 10.93
C LEU A 256 -6.21 -0.33 10.74
N MET A 257 -7.15 0.24 11.48
CA MET A 257 -7.44 1.67 11.43
C MET A 257 -6.40 2.50 12.18
N GLU A 258 -5.73 1.93 13.18
CA GLU A 258 -4.58 2.54 13.87
C GLU A 258 -3.35 2.53 12.96
N GLU A 259 -3.00 1.39 12.35
CA GLU A 259 -1.90 1.26 11.37
C GLU A 259 -2.07 2.25 10.20
N ALA A 260 -3.29 2.39 9.67
CA ALA A 260 -3.56 3.33 8.59
C ALA A 260 -3.41 4.81 9.01
N LYS A 261 -3.54 5.15 10.31
CA LYS A 261 -3.38 6.52 10.82
C LYS A 261 -1.92 6.91 11.02
N GLU A 262 -1.04 5.93 11.29
CA GLU A 262 0.39 6.18 11.49
C GLU A 262 1.07 6.74 10.23
N LEU A 263 0.53 6.45 9.05
CA LEU A 263 1.07 6.88 7.78
C LEU A 263 1.39 8.39 7.71
N ASN A 264 0.47 9.25 8.15
CA ASN A 264 0.68 10.70 8.10
C ASN A 264 1.82 11.15 9.03
N GLN A 265 1.94 10.50 10.18
CA GLN A 265 3.02 10.75 11.12
C GLN A 265 4.36 10.30 10.52
N LEU A 266 4.42 9.08 9.98
CA LEU A 266 5.63 8.54 9.33
C LEU A 266 6.10 9.43 8.17
N ILE A 267 5.16 9.90 7.33
CA ILE A 267 5.45 10.85 6.25
C ILE A 267 6.01 12.16 6.79
N SER A 268 5.41 12.72 7.84
CA SER A 268 5.87 13.97 8.45
C SER A 268 7.26 13.81 9.08
N GLU A 269 7.51 12.72 9.80
CA GLU A 269 8.81 12.44 10.41
C GLU A 269 9.87 12.27 9.32
N ARG A 270 9.57 11.50 8.27
CA ARG A 270 10.47 11.31 7.14
C ARG A 270 10.82 12.62 6.45
N ASN A 271 9.85 13.49 6.20
CA ASN A 271 10.10 14.75 5.49
C ASN A 271 11.00 15.73 6.26
N ASN A 272 11.02 15.60 7.58
CA ASN A 272 11.88 16.39 8.46
C ASN A 272 13.15 15.65 8.88
N TYR A 273 13.31 14.39 8.47
CA TYR A 273 14.46 13.58 8.82
C TYR A 273 15.67 14.04 8.01
N ASN A 274 16.74 14.35 8.73
CA ASN A 274 18.06 14.57 8.18
C ASN A 274 19.06 13.87 9.11
N ILE A 275 19.93 13.04 8.55
CA ILE A 275 20.99 12.46 9.35
C ILE A 275 22.04 13.53 9.64
N GLU A 276 22.37 13.74 10.91
CA GLU A 276 23.58 14.48 11.25
C GLU A 276 24.78 13.57 10.94
N PRO A 277 25.77 14.03 10.14
CA PRO A 277 26.93 13.21 9.80
C PRO A 277 27.61 12.65 11.07
N PRO A 278 27.64 11.33 11.26
CA PRO A 278 28.31 10.74 12.42
C PRO A 278 29.81 11.00 12.34
N GLN A 279 30.45 11.26 13.48
CA GLN A 279 31.91 11.45 13.55
C GLN A 279 32.69 10.15 13.29
N VAL A 280 32.07 9.00 13.57
CA VAL A 280 32.65 7.66 13.40
C VAL A 280 31.78 6.78 12.50
N PRO A 281 31.64 7.14 11.21
CA PRO A 281 30.72 6.47 10.29
C PRO A 281 31.02 4.98 10.12
N PHE A 282 32.28 4.55 10.14
CA PHE A 282 32.63 3.15 9.92
C PHE A 282 32.30 2.30 11.15
N SER A 283 32.54 2.81 12.36
CA SER A 283 32.15 2.13 13.60
C SER A 283 30.63 2.03 13.72
N LEU A 284 29.89 3.11 13.42
CA LEU A 284 28.43 3.08 13.42
C LEU A 284 27.90 2.06 12.40
N ALA A 285 28.52 1.93 11.23
CA ALA A 285 28.12 0.98 10.21
C ALA A 285 28.17 -0.49 10.63
N VAL A 286 29.04 -0.83 11.57
CA VAL A 286 29.17 -2.19 12.13
C VAL A 286 28.04 -2.49 13.12
N VAL A 287 27.58 -1.49 13.88
CA VAL A 287 26.59 -1.66 14.95
C VAL A 287 25.22 -1.06 14.63
N LYS A 288 25.01 -0.56 13.40
CA LYS A 288 23.79 0.16 12.98
C LYS A 288 22.47 -0.58 13.24
N SER A 289 22.51 -1.91 13.29
CA SER A 289 21.37 -2.77 13.61
C SER A 289 20.89 -2.62 15.05
N MET A 290 21.82 -2.31 15.96
CA MET A 290 21.59 -2.11 17.39
C MET A 290 21.44 -0.62 17.76
N SER A 291 21.57 0.28 16.78
CA SER A 291 21.55 1.73 16.98
C SER A 291 20.20 2.34 16.60
N SER A 292 19.77 3.38 17.30
CA SER A 292 18.65 4.23 16.85
C SER A 292 19.14 5.30 15.86
N ARG A 293 18.21 5.86 15.07
CA ARG A 293 18.49 7.00 14.18
C ARG A 293 18.93 8.27 14.90
N GLU A 294 18.66 8.36 16.21
CA GLU A 294 18.99 9.49 17.08
C GLU A 294 20.38 9.38 17.70
N ILE A 295 21.08 8.25 17.50
CA ILE A 295 22.43 8.09 18.02
C ILE A 295 23.40 8.95 17.20
N THR A 296 23.62 10.16 17.67
CA THR A 296 24.84 10.90 17.41
C THR A 296 25.91 10.30 18.32
N MET A 297 26.73 9.37 17.81
CA MET A 297 27.90 8.88 18.57
C MET A 297 28.86 10.07 18.71
N THR A 298 28.66 10.83 19.79
CA THR A 298 29.42 12.01 20.17
C THR A 298 30.20 11.65 21.43
N GLY A 299 31.52 11.82 21.35
CA GLY A 299 32.43 11.53 22.46
C GLY A 299 33.86 11.36 21.95
N GLU A 300 34.84 11.70 22.80
CA GLU A 300 36.24 11.34 22.60
C GLU A 300 36.38 9.82 22.67
N MET A 301 36.08 9.13 21.57
CA MET A 301 36.41 7.72 21.40
C MET A 301 37.80 7.59 20.79
N PRO A 302 38.54 6.52 21.14
CA PRO A 302 39.92 6.38 20.69
C PRO A 302 39.92 6.21 19.16
N ASP A 303 40.49 7.19 18.46
CA ASP A 303 40.70 7.21 17.00
C ASP A 303 41.07 5.84 16.44
N GLN A 304 41.84 5.05 17.19
CA GLN A 304 42.35 3.73 16.83
C GLN A 304 41.30 2.72 16.34
N VAL A 305 40.07 2.71 16.89
CA VAL A 305 39.04 1.75 16.45
C VAL A 305 38.48 2.18 15.09
N GLU A 306 38.19 3.46 14.92
CA GLU A 306 37.71 3.99 13.64
C GLU A 306 38.79 3.87 12.57
N GLU A 307 40.05 4.16 12.89
CA GLU A 307 41.19 3.94 12.00
C GLU A 307 41.32 2.48 11.57
N ALA A 308 41.10 1.53 12.50
CA ALA A 308 41.14 0.11 12.15
C ALA A 308 39.99 -0.28 11.21
N ARG A 309 38.79 0.29 11.40
CA ARG A 309 37.64 0.07 10.50
C ARG A 309 37.87 0.71 9.13
N TRP A 310 38.45 1.90 9.10
CA TRP A 310 38.88 2.55 7.87
C TRP A 310 39.91 1.69 7.11
N ALA A 311 40.91 1.17 7.80
CA ALA A 311 41.92 0.32 7.19
C ALA A 311 41.33 -0.98 6.61
N ASP A 312 40.41 -1.63 7.32
CA ASP A 312 39.70 -2.81 6.83
C ASP A 312 38.87 -2.49 5.57
N LEU A 313 38.13 -1.38 5.58
CA LEU A 313 37.39 -0.91 4.41
C LEU A 313 38.32 -0.65 3.22
N MET A 314 39.45 0.01 3.44
CA MET A 314 40.43 0.31 2.39
C MET A 314 41.03 -0.94 1.77
N LEU A 315 41.36 -1.95 2.57
CA LEU A 315 41.84 -3.24 2.06
C LEU A 315 40.74 -3.96 1.27
N GLY A 316 39.50 -3.92 1.77
CA GLY A 316 38.35 -4.49 1.07
C GLY A 316 38.03 -3.77 -0.24
N SER A 317 38.22 -2.45 -0.31
CA SER A 317 37.83 -1.61 -1.45
C SER A 317 38.59 -1.92 -2.71
N MET A 318 39.86 -2.32 -2.60
CA MET A 318 40.64 -2.77 -3.76
C MET A 318 39.96 -3.93 -4.48
N ALA A 319 39.33 -4.84 -3.73
CA ALA A 319 38.64 -5.99 -4.30
C ALA A 319 37.22 -5.64 -4.77
N PHE A 320 36.44 -4.90 -3.97
CA PHE A 320 35.06 -4.62 -4.34
C PHE A 320 34.90 -3.50 -5.38
N ALA A 321 35.85 -2.57 -5.52
CA ALA A 321 35.81 -1.55 -6.57
C ALA A 321 35.91 -2.17 -7.97
N MET A 322 36.52 -3.35 -8.09
CA MET A 322 36.54 -4.12 -9.32
C MET A 322 35.19 -4.77 -9.66
N GLU A 323 34.28 -4.91 -8.68
CA GLU A 323 32.94 -5.47 -8.89
C GLU A 323 32.10 -4.52 -9.75
N GLY A 324 31.59 -5.01 -10.88
CA GLY A 324 30.80 -4.19 -11.81
C GLY A 324 31.61 -3.26 -12.71
N ASN A 325 32.95 -3.24 -12.60
CA ASN A 325 33.85 -2.41 -13.40
C ASN A 325 34.80 -3.23 -14.29
N PRO A 326 34.32 -4.09 -15.21
CA PRO A 326 35.17 -5.04 -15.95
C PRO A 326 36.24 -4.38 -16.82
N LYS A 327 35.95 -3.20 -17.40
CA LYS A 327 36.90 -2.44 -18.21
C LYS A 327 38.10 -1.95 -17.39
N GLU A 328 37.83 -1.50 -16.17
CA GLU A 328 38.86 -1.03 -15.25
C GLU A 328 39.77 -2.20 -14.83
N VAL A 329 39.18 -3.39 -14.65
CA VAL A 329 39.94 -4.63 -14.40
C VAL A 329 40.82 -5.00 -15.58
N ASP A 330 40.32 -4.90 -16.82
CA ASP A 330 41.12 -5.15 -18.02
C ASP A 330 42.38 -4.27 -18.04
N GLU A 331 42.25 -2.97 -17.71
CA GLU A 331 43.39 -2.04 -17.67
C GLU A 331 44.40 -2.42 -16.58
N LEU A 332 43.94 -2.84 -15.40
CA LEU A 332 44.81 -3.30 -14.32
C LEU A 332 45.54 -4.61 -14.65
N VAL A 333 44.92 -5.48 -15.46
CA VAL A 333 45.57 -6.69 -16.01
C VAL A 333 46.59 -6.30 -17.09
N GLN A 334 46.23 -5.42 -18.01
CA GLN A 334 47.11 -4.96 -19.08
C GLN A 334 48.37 -4.27 -18.55
N CYS A 335 48.24 -3.50 -17.46
CA CYS A 335 49.37 -2.84 -16.85
C CYS A 335 50.25 -3.77 -16.00
N GLY A 336 49.83 -5.03 -15.79
CA GLY A 336 50.58 -6.04 -15.05
C GLY A 336 50.42 -6.00 -13.52
N LEU A 337 49.46 -5.22 -12.99
CA LEU A 337 49.17 -5.20 -11.55
C LEU A 337 48.44 -6.48 -11.11
N TYR A 338 47.52 -6.97 -11.93
CA TYR A 338 46.79 -8.23 -11.70
C TYR A 338 47.02 -9.23 -12.82
N LYS A 339 46.84 -10.51 -12.52
CA LYS A 339 46.85 -11.57 -13.52
C LYS A 339 45.46 -11.74 -14.17
N PRO A 340 45.36 -12.24 -15.42
CA PRO A 340 44.07 -12.42 -16.10
C PRO A 340 43.03 -13.26 -15.36
N GLU A 341 43.45 -14.15 -14.45
CA GLU A 341 42.55 -14.98 -13.65
C GLU A 341 41.63 -14.14 -12.73
N ILE A 342 41.98 -12.87 -12.46
CA ILE A 342 41.20 -11.97 -11.62
C ILE A 342 39.75 -11.80 -12.11
N HIS A 343 39.52 -11.85 -13.43
CA HIS A 343 38.17 -11.76 -14.01
C HIS A 343 37.27 -12.91 -13.53
N ASN A 344 37.81 -14.13 -13.48
CA ASN A 344 37.07 -15.30 -13.03
C ASN A 344 36.83 -15.24 -11.52
N ILE A 345 37.80 -14.74 -10.74
CA ILE A 345 37.66 -14.57 -9.29
C ILE A 345 36.51 -13.60 -8.96
N ILE A 346 36.49 -12.43 -9.60
CA ILE A 346 35.43 -11.42 -9.39
C ILE A 346 34.07 -11.98 -9.82
N LYS A 347 34.00 -12.63 -11.00
CA LYS A 347 32.76 -13.22 -11.50
C LYS A 347 32.20 -14.27 -10.54
N ASN A 348 33.04 -15.19 -10.05
CA ASN A 348 32.62 -16.23 -9.12
C ASN A 348 32.14 -15.62 -7.79
N ARG A 349 32.86 -14.60 -7.27
CA ARG A 349 32.45 -13.88 -6.05
C ARG A 349 31.08 -13.23 -6.21
N ASN A 350 30.83 -12.57 -7.34
CA ASN A 350 29.54 -11.94 -7.63
C ASN A 350 28.42 -12.97 -7.75
N GLN A 351 28.67 -14.12 -8.38
CA GLN A 351 27.70 -15.21 -8.46
C GLN A 351 27.40 -15.80 -7.07
N GLU A 352 28.41 -15.99 -6.23
CA GLU A 352 28.22 -16.48 -4.86
C GLU A 352 27.36 -15.52 -4.03
N LYS A 353 27.58 -14.20 -4.16
CA LYS A 353 26.75 -13.18 -3.52
C LYS A 353 25.28 -13.26 -3.97
N ILE A 354 25.03 -13.41 -5.27
CA ILE A 354 23.66 -13.56 -5.82
C ILE A 354 23.00 -14.84 -5.31
N LEU A 355 23.73 -15.96 -5.26
CA LEU A 355 23.19 -17.22 -4.76
C LEU A 355 22.84 -17.14 -3.28
N LYS A 356 23.70 -16.52 -2.46
CA LYS A 356 23.45 -16.31 -1.03
C LYS A 356 22.21 -15.46 -0.78
N SER A 357 21.99 -14.43 -1.60
CA SER A 357 20.79 -13.58 -1.47
C SER A 357 19.48 -14.26 -1.91
N GLN A 358 19.53 -15.41 -2.58
CA GLN A 358 18.34 -16.15 -3.05
C GLN A 358 17.93 -17.31 -2.11
N ILE A 359 18.87 -17.82 -1.31
CA ILE A 359 18.68 -19.01 -0.46
C ILE A 359 18.20 -18.64 0.96
N GLN A 360 18.28 -17.37 1.34
CA GLN A 360 17.96 -16.85 2.68
C GLN A 360 16.96 -15.72 2.60
#